data_AF-A0A6I1NPK6-F1
#
_entry.id   AF-A0A6I1NPK6-F1
#
_cell.length_a   1.000
_cell.length_b   1.000
_cell.length_c   1.000
_cell.angle_alpha   90.00
_cell.angle_beta   90.00
_cell.angle_gamma   90.00
#
_symmetry.space_group_name_H-M   'P 1'
#
loop_
_entity.id
_entity.type
_entity.pdbx_description
1 polymer ?
#
loop_
_entity_poly.entity_id
_entity_poly.type
_entity_poly.pdbx_seq_one_letter_code
_entity_poly.pdbx_strand_id
1 'polypeptide(L)'
;MMQGMTDADYTRIMDEANASALEHDREQRRKHDEALAYVATIVGGRKLKHIEDFVAGCDYTSEFEIVDSHEGHRQDEKGCAFRYIYLDQYSNGGMSGDDFAGWVWIPLPKGKFLKFHYC
;
A
#
# COMPACT_ATOMS: atom_id res chain seq x y z
N MET A 1 32.38 31.83 0.96
CA MET A 1 32.11 31.13 -0.31
C MET A 1 31.26 29.92 0.02
N MET A 2 30.08 29.79 -0.58
CA MET A 2 29.30 28.56 -0.53
C MET A 2 30.03 27.56 -1.44
N GLN A 3 30.57 26.45 -0.90
CA GLN A 3 31.18 25.40 -1.72
C GLN A 3 30.06 24.75 -2.53
N GLY A 4 30.12 24.88 -3.86
CA GLY A 4 29.23 24.17 -4.77
C GLY A 4 29.54 22.68 -4.77
N MET A 5 28.49 21.86 -4.83
CA MET A 5 28.59 20.40 -4.90
C MET A 5 29.34 19.98 -6.16
N THR A 6 30.33 19.08 -6.03
CA THR A 6 31.11 18.60 -7.18
C THR A 6 30.36 17.52 -7.94
N ASP A 7 30.72 17.25 -9.20
CA ASP A 7 30.13 16.15 -9.98
C ASP A 7 30.27 14.80 -9.28
N ALA A 8 31.40 14.56 -8.58
CA ALA A 8 31.61 13.35 -7.79
C ALA A 8 30.68 13.27 -6.56
N ASP A 9 30.41 14.40 -5.92
CA ASP A 9 29.42 14.48 -4.82
C ASP A 9 28.01 14.21 -5.35
N TYR A 10 27.65 14.76 -6.52
CA TYR A 10 26.39 14.47 -7.20
C TYR A 10 26.23 12.98 -7.50
N THR A 11 27.24 12.34 -8.11
CA THR A 11 27.19 10.90 -8.42
C THR A 11 27.01 10.07 -7.16
N ARG A 12 27.78 10.35 -6.09
CA ARG A 12 27.66 9.62 -4.83
C ARG A 12 26.26 9.75 -4.22
N ILE A 13 25.68 10.96 -4.21
CA ILE A 13 24.33 11.19 -3.67
C ILE A 13 23.29 10.44 -4.49
N MET A 14 23.40 10.41 -5.82
CA MET A 14 22.48 9.66 -6.68
C MET A 14 22.60 8.15 -6.47
N ASP A 15 23.82 7.63 -6.30
CA ASP A 15 24.04 6.22 -6.04
C ASP A 15 23.49 5.79 -4.67
N GLU A 16 23.71 6.61 -3.63
CA GLU A 16 23.14 6.40 -2.29
C GLU A 16 21.61 6.45 -2.32
N ALA A 17 21.03 7.41 -3.03
CA ALA A 17 19.58 7.52 -3.20
C ALA A 17 19.00 6.32 -3.95
N ASN A 18 19.65 5.86 -5.02
CA ASN A 18 19.23 4.67 -5.76
C ASN A 18 19.31 3.41 -4.89
N ALA A 19 20.38 3.23 -4.12
CA ALA A 19 20.52 2.10 -3.22
C ALA A 19 19.40 2.10 -2.16
N SER A 20 19.12 3.27 -1.56
CA SER A 20 18.04 3.43 -0.59
C SER A 20 16.67 3.14 -1.21
N ALA A 21 16.40 3.59 -2.45
CA ALA A 21 15.15 3.31 -3.14
C ALA A 21 14.96 1.82 -3.42
N LEU A 22 16.02 1.13 -3.87
CA LEU A 22 15.97 -0.32 -4.11
C LEU A 22 15.74 -1.13 -2.83
N GLU A 23 16.31 -0.71 -1.71
CA GLU A 23 16.07 -1.33 -0.41
C GLU A 23 14.63 -1.12 0.04
N HIS A 24 14.11 0.11 -0.09
CA HIS A 24 12.71 0.41 0.19
C HIS A 24 11.76 -0.45 -0.65
N ASP A 25 11.97 -0.55 -1.97
CA ASP A 25 11.13 -1.36 -2.85
C ASP A 25 11.17 -2.86 -2.49
N ARG A 26 12.32 -3.36 -2.02
CA ARG A 26 12.43 -4.75 -1.55
C ARG A 26 11.65 -4.96 -0.27
N GLU A 27 11.70 -4.01 0.66
CA GLU A 27 10.94 -4.07 1.90
C GLU A 27 9.43 -4.03 1.64
N GLN A 28 8.95 -3.13 0.78
CA GLN A 28 7.53 -3.02 0.46
C GLN A 28 7.00 -4.28 -0.22
N ARG A 29 7.77 -4.86 -1.16
CA ARG A 29 7.43 -6.16 -1.75
C ARG A 29 7.38 -7.27 -0.71
N ARG A 30 8.33 -7.33 0.21
CA ARG A 30 8.31 -8.31 1.30
C ARG A 30 7.06 -8.17 2.17
N LYS A 31 6.71 -6.94 2.60
CA LYS A 31 5.50 -6.66 3.39
C LYS A 31 4.23 -7.10 2.65
N HIS A 32 4.13 -6.78 1.36
CA HIS A 32 3.04 -7.21 0.49
C HIS A 32 2.91 -8.73 0.46
N ASP A 33 4.00 -9.43 0.15
CA ASP A 33 4.02 -10.89 -0.01
C ASP A 33 3.69 -11.60 1.32
N GLU A 34 4.26 -11.14 2.44
CA GLU A 34 3.99 -11.68 3.77
C GLU A 34 2.53 -11.49 4.18
N ALA A 35 1.96 -10.31 3.94
CA ALA A 35 0.57 -10.02 4.27
C ALA A 35 -0.40 -10.86 3.43
N LEU A 36 -0.20 -10.96 2.11
CA LEU A 36 -1.05 -11.77 1.24
C LEU A 36 -0.89 -13.28 1.50
N ALA A 37 0.31 -13.75 1.80
CA ALA A 37 0.54 -15.12 2.23
C ALA A 37 -0.25 -15.43 3.50
N TYR A 38 -0.23 -14.54 4.51
CA TYR A 38 -1.05 -14.70 5.71
C TYR A 38 -2.55 -14.72 5.39
N VAL A 39 -3.04 -13.77 4.57
CA VAL A 39 -4.44 -13.72 4.15
C VAL A 39 -4.88 -15.03 3.51
N ALA A 40 -4.04 -15.60 2.63
CA ALA A 40 -4.31 -16.88 1.97
C ALA A 40 -4.50 -18.05 2.95
N THR A 41 -3.90 -18.00 4.15
CA THR A 41 -4.09 -19.04 5.17
C THR A 41 -5.42 -18.94 5.92
N ILE A 42 -6.07 -17.77 5.92
CA ILE A 42 -7.25 -17.52 6.75
C ILE A 42 -8.54 -17.24 5.96
N VAL A 43 -8.45 -17.00 4.65
CA VAL A 43 -9.63 -16.79 3.80
C VAL A 43 -9.77 -17.89 2.74
N GLY A 44 -11.01 -18.14 2.28
CA GLY A 44 -11.23 -19.05 1.17
C GLY A 44 -10.75 -18.47 -0.17
N GLY A 45 -10.41 -19.34 -1.13
CA GLY A 45 -9.79 -18.94 -2.41
C GLY A 45 -10.55 -17.88 -3.21
N ARG A 46 -11.90 -17.91 -3.21
CA ARG A 46 -12.70 -16.83 -3.85
C ARG A 46 -12.45 -15.47 -3.19
N LYS A 47 -12.36 -15.42 -1.86
CA LYS A 47 -12.11 -14.16 -1.14
C LYS A 47 -10.68 -13.69 -1.35
N LEU A 48 -9.71 -14.59 -1.33
CA LEU A 48 -8.30 -14.28 -1.65
C LEU A 48 -8.20 -13.65 -3.04
N LYS A 49 -8.77 -14.29 -4.07
CA LYS A 49 -8.74 -13.77 -5.43
C LYS A 49 -9.30 -12.36 -5.54
N HIS A 50 -10.45 -12.10 -4.91
CA HIS A 50 -11.04 -10.75 -4.95
C HIS A 50 -10.19 -9.72 -4.20
N ILE A 51 -9.46 -10.12 -3.15
CA ILE A 51 -8.51 -9.24 -2.45
C ILE A 51 -7.33 -8.91 -3.37
N GLU A 52 -6.74 -9.91 -4.02
CA GLU A 52 -5.64 -9.73 -4.98
C GLU A 52 -6.07 -8.84 -6.15
N ASP A 53 -7.24 -9.11 -6.75
CA ASP A 53 -7.80 -8.31 -7.84
C ASP A 53 -8.07 -6.85 -7.40
N PHE A 54 -8.51 -6.64 -6.15
CA PHE A 54 -8.75 -5.30 -5.60
C PHE A 54 -7.43 -4.54 -5.39
N VAL A 55 -6.44 -5.18 -4.75
CA VAL A 55 -5.10 -4.59 -4.53
C VAL A 55 -4.42 -4.25 -5.85
N ALA A 56 -4.52 -5.13 -6.86
CA ALA A 56 -3.99 -4.89 -8.20
C ALA A 56 -4.72 -3.77 -8.96
N GLY A 57 -5.97 -3.47 -8.59
CA GLY A 57 -6.74 -2.37 -9.15
C GLY A 57 -6.50 -1.03 -8.45
N CYS A 58 -5.78 -1.02 -7.31
CA CYS A 58 -5.33 0.20 -6.66
C CYS A 58 -3.99 0.64 -7.26
N ASP A 59 -3.87 1.91 -7.63
CA ASP A 59 -2.60 2.49 -8.04
C ASP A 59 -1.62 2.55 -6.86
N TYR A 60 -0.34 2.25 -7.16
CA TYR A 60 0.82 2.29 -6.26
C TYR A 60 0.53 1.93 -4.79
N THR A 61 0.46 0.63 -4.48
CA THR A 61 0.18 0.16 -3.12
C THR A 61 1.45 -0.05 -2.29
N SER A 62 1.37 0.23 -0.99
CA SER A 62 2.49 0.10 -0.04
C SER A 62 2.02 -0.10 1.40
N GLU A 63 2.96 -0.30 2.33
CA GLU A 63 2.74 -0.36 3.78
C GLU A 63 1.71 -1.40 4.21
N PHE A 64 1.82 -2.60 3.62
CA PHE A 64 0.96 -3.74 3.94
C PHE A 64 1.18 -4.23 5.37
N GLU A 65 0.08 -4.40 6.11
CA GLU A 65 0.09 -4.87 7.50
C GLU A 65 -1.20 -5.64 7.84
N ILE A 66 -1.09 -6.59 8.78
CA ILE A 66 -2.26 -7.23 9.40
C ILE A 66 -2.52 -6.57 10.76
N VAL A 67 -3.68 -5.94 10.91
CA VAL A 67 -4.02 -5.15 12.09
C VAL A 67 -5.33 -5.60 12.74
N ASP A 68 -5.58 -5.14 13.97
CA ASP A 68 -6.70 -5.57 14.82
C ASP A 68 -7.85 -4.56 14.86
N SER A 69 -7.62 -3.38 14.27
CA SER A 69 -8.58 -2.29 14.18
C SER A 69 -8.46 -1.61 12.81
N HIS A 70 -9.51 -0.90 12.43
CA HIS A 70 -9.53 -0.07 11.24
C HIS A 70 -9.75 1.40 11.62
N GLU A 71 -9.46 2.29 10.69
CA GLU A 71 -9.84 3.69 10.74
C GLU A 71 -10.72 4.01 9.52
N GLY A 72 -11.04 5.28 9.30
CA GLY A 72 -11.82 5.71 8.14
C GLY A 72 -13.29 5.27 8.15
N HIS A 73 -13.94 5.48 7.01
CA HIS A 73 -15.35 5.21 6.82
C HIS A 73 -15.58 3.92 6.05
N ARG A 74 -16.67 3.22 6.39
CA ARG A 74 -17.05 2.02 5.66
C ARG A 74 -17.53 2.38 4.26
N GLN A 75 -16.98 1.71 3.25
CA GLN A 75 -17.43 1.74 1.86
C GLN A 75 -17.85 0.34 1.42
N ASP A 76 -19.05 0.22 0.84
CA ASP A 76 -19.56 -1.07 0.36
C ASP A 76 -18.96 -1.44 -1.02
N GLU A 77 -18.46 -2.66 -1.12
CA GLU A 77 -17.81 -3.25 -2.29
C GLU A 77 -18.64 -4.46 -2.78
N LYS A 78 -19.79 -4.18 -3.39
CA LYS A 78 -20.83 -5.18 -3.72
C LYS A 78 -20.36 -6.26 -4.70
N GLY A 79 -19.32 -6.00 -5.50
CA GLY A 79 -18.70 -6.97 -6.41
C GLY A 79 -17.69 -7.91 -5.73
N CYS A 80 -17.27 -7.57 -4.51
CA CYS A 80 -16.19 -8.24 -3.81
C CYS A 80 -16.69 -9.26 -2.80
N ALA A 81 -16.01 -10.41 -2.69
CA ALA A 81 -16.35 -11.43 -1.70
C ALA A 81 -16.15 -10.95 -0.24
N PHE A 82 -15.37 -9.89 -0.02
CA PHE A 82 -15.22 -9.21 1.27
C PHE A 82 -16.30 -8.14 1.56
N ARG A 83 -17.17 -7.83 0.58
CA ARG A 83 -18.38 -7.00 0.67
C ARG A 83 -18.22 -5.52 0.99
N TYR A 84 -17.21 -5.13 1.77
CA TYR A 84 -16.94 -3.75 2.13
C TYR A 84 -15.48 -3.60 2.57
N ILE A 85 -15.01 -2.36 2.56
CA ILE A 85 -13.73 -1.93 3.12
C ILE A 85 -13.97 -0.79 4.12
N TYR A 86 -12.94 -0.46 4.88
CA TYR A 86 -12.83 0.88 5.45
C TYR A 86 -11.81 1.68 4.67
N LEU A 87 -12.12 2.95 4.44
CA LEU A 87 -11.35 3.86 3.63
C LEU A 87 -11.15 5.17 4.39
N ASP A 88 -9.89 5.56 4.54
CA ASP A 88 -9.48 6.90 4.96
C ASP A 88 -8.76 7.57 3.78
N GLN A 89 -9.54 8.29 2.97
CA GLN A 89 -9.07 8.92 1.73
C GLN A 89 -8.81 10.41 1.95
N TYR A 90 -7.71 10.89 1.38
CA TYR A 90 -7.37 12.30 1.32
C TYR A 90 -6.91 12.68 -0.10
N SER A 91 -7.05 13.96 -0.44
CA SER A 91 -6.50 14.49 -1.70
C SER A 91 -4.99 14.63 -1.55
N ASN A 92 -4.21 14.09 -2.50
CA ASN A 92 -2.75 14.17 -2.46
C ASN A 92 -2.20 15.43 -3.18
N GLY A 93 -3.09 16.28 -3.71
CA GLY A 93 -2.72 17.56 -4.33
C GLY A 93 -2.14 17.45 -5.74
N GLY A 94 -2.45 16.39 -6.49
CA GLY A 94 -2.07 16.23 -7.89
C GLY A 94 -2.33 17.49 -8.74
N MET A 95 -1.43 17.79 -9.69
CA MET A 95 -1.51 18.99 -10.55
C MET A 95 -2.81 19.08 -11.37
N SER A 96 -3.53 17.97 -11.53
CA SER A 96 -4.84 17.83 -12.19
C SER A 96 -6.04 17.99 -11.25
N GLY A 97 -5.86 17.94 -9.92
CA GLY A 97 -6.93 18.06 -8.93
C GLY A 97 -7.67 16.76 -8.57
N ASP A 98 -7.35 15.63 -9.21
CA ASP A 98 -8.10 14.35 -9.07
C ASP A 98 -7.26 13.17 -8.55
N ASP A 99 -6.11 13.42 -7.93
CA ASP A 99 -5.27 12.34 -7.40
C ASP A 99 -5.60 12.12 -5.90
N PHE A 100 -6.23 10.98 -5.61
CA PHE A 100 -6.60 10.57 -4.25
C PHE A 100 -5.62 9.53 -3.73
N ALA A 101 -5.19 9.69 -2.48
CA ALA A 101 -4.43 8.70 -1.75
C ALA A 101 -5.16 8.33 -0.47
N GLY A 102 -4.80 7.22 0.14
CA GLY A 102 -5.43 6.85 1.39
C GLY A 102 -5.05 5.49 1.91
N TRP A 103 -5.68 5.17 3.04
CA TRP A 103 -5.54 3.89 3.71
C TRP A 103 -6.79 3.05 3.48
N VAL A 104 -6.57 1.78 3.17
CA VAL A 104 -7.62 0.77 3.01
C VAL A 104 -7.48 -0.28 4.10
N TRP A 105 -8.61 -0.69 4.68
CA TRP A 105 -8.71 -1.87 5.54
C TRP A 105 -9.73 -2.85 4.98
N ILE A 106 -9.28 -4.03 4.56
CA ILE A 106 -10.16 -5.12 4.12
C ILE A 106 -10.46 -6.04 5.32
N PRO A 107 -11.74 -6.27 5.68
CA PRO A 107 -12.09 -7.15 6.79
C PRO A 107 -11.70 -8.62 6.55
N LEU A 108 -10.98 -9.19 7.51
CA LEU A 108 -10.58 -10.60 7.57
C LEU A 108 -11.31 -11.31 8.72
N PRO A 109 -11.30 -12.66 8.77
CA PRO A 109 -11.86 -13.40 9.90
C PRO A 109 -11.20 -13.03 11.24
N LYS A 110 -11.90 -13.31 12.34
CA LYS A 110 -11.43 -13.08 13.72
C LYS A 110 -11.11 -11.61 14.05
N GLY A 111 -11.79 -10.67 13.39
CA GLY A 111 -11.66 -9.23 13.68
C GLY A 111 -10.33 -8.63 13.24
N LYS A 112 -9.61 -9.28 12.32
CA LYS A 112 -8.39 -8.75 11.72
C LYS A 112 -8.71 -7.97 10.44
N PHE A 113 -7.76 -7.16 9.99
CA PHE A 113 -7.85 -6.41 8.74
C PHE A 113 -6.54 -6.50 7.97
N LEU A 114 -6.63 -6.58 6.64
CA LEU A 114 -5.50 -6.27 5.76
C LEU A 114 -5.49 -4.76 5.56
N LYS A 115 -4.44 -4.09 6.05
CA LYS A 115 -4.20 -2.65 5.89
C LYS A 115 -3.17 -2.43 4.78
N PHE A 116 -3.39 -1.43 3.94
CA PHE A 116 -2.38 -0.93 3.01
C PHE A 116 -2.68 0.52 2.61
N HIS A 117 -1.66 1.21 2.09
CA HIS A 117 -1.76 2.54 1.50
C HIS A 117 -1.85 2.46 -0.02
N TYR A 118 -2.55 3.41 -0.65
CA TYR A 118 -2.60 3.58 -2.11
C TYR A 118 -2.44 5.07 -2.48
N CYS A 119 -1.94 5.34 -3.68
CA CYS A 119 -1.81 6.70 -4.22
C CYS A 119 -1.82 6.76 -5.74
#